data_AF-A0A327ZMX5-F1
#
_entry.id   AF-A0A327ZMX5-F1
#
_cell.length_a   1.000
_cell.length_b   1.000
_cell.length_c   1.000
_cell.angle_alpha   90.00
_cell.angle_beta   90.00
_cell.angle_gamma   90.00
#
_symmetry.space_group_name_H-M   'P 1'
#
loop_
_entity.id
_entity.type
_entity.pdbx_description
1 polymer ?
#
loop_
_entity_poly.entity_id
_entity_poly.type
_entity_poly.pdbx_seq_one_letter_code
_entity_poly.pdbx_strand_id
1 'polypeptide(L)' 'MNIKMKELIVMVLGLVEIIAGFALYEESQLGGITFILLGFAFLAIMFIMERKDYQSKHYNLK' A
#
# COMPACT_ATOMS: atom_id res chain seq x y z
N MET A 1 -6.20 -9.31 -14.99
CA MET A 1 -5.20 -8.28 -14.59
C MET A 1 -3.95 -8.98 -14.09
N ASN A 2 -2.79 -8.71 -14.69
CA ASN A 2 -1.49 -9.29 -14.31
C ASN A 2 -1.18 -8.97 -12.83
N ILE A 3 -0.55 -9.88 -12.08
CA ILE A 3 -0.21 -9.69 -10.66
C ILE A 3 0.57 -8.39 -10.47
N LYS A 4 1.56 -8.14 -11.35
CA LYS A 4 2.35 -6.91 -11.38
C LYS A 4 1.52 -5.63 -11.57
N MET A 5 0.41 -5.71 -12.32
CA MET A 5 -0.50 -4.57 -12.48
C MET A 5 -1.34 -4.31 -11.25
N LYS A 6 -1.72 -5.37 -10.50
CA LYS A 6 -2.44 -5.21 -9.24
C LYS A 6 -1.57 -4.53 -8.19
N GLU A 7 -0.33 -4.99 -8.08
CA GLU A 7 0.71 -4.40 -7.23
C GLU A 7 0.94 -2.93 -7.54
N LEU A 8 1.13 -2.59 -8.83
CA LEU A 8 1.31 -1.21 -9.26
C LEU A 8 0.11 -0.32 -8.89
N ILE A 9 -1.13 -0.79 -9.08
CA ILE A 9 -2.33 -0.02 -8.74
C ILE A 9 -2.42 0.23 -7.24
N VAL A 10 -2.17 -0.79 -6.41
CA VAL A 10 -2.20 -0.64 -4.95
C VAL A 10 -1.10 0.33 -4.47
N MET A 11 0.09 0.27 -5.06
CA MET A 11 1.17 1.21 -4.78
C MET A 11 0.77 2.65 -5.11
N VAL A 12 0.18 2.88 -6.29
CA VAL A 12 -0.29 4.20 -6.71
C VAL A 12 -1.39 4.71 -5.79
N LEU A 13 -2.35 3.85 -5.41
CA LEU A 13 -3.42 4.21 -4.47
C LEU A 13 -2.86 4.63 -3.10
N GLY A 14 -1.91 3.87 -2.55
CA GLY A 14 -1.26 4.21 -1.28
C GLY A 14 -0.50 5.54 -1.33
N LEU A 15 0.19 5.83 -2.44
CA LEU A 15 0.84 7.13 -2.64
C LEU A 15 -0.15 8.28 -2.73
N VAL A 16 -1.27 8.09 -3.44
CA VAL A 16 -2.34 9.09 -3.55
C VAL A 16 -2.97 9.37 -2.18
N GLU A 17 -3.20 8.35 -1.36
CA GLU A 17 -3.74 8.52 0.00
C GLU A 17 -2.79 9.31 0.90
N ILE A 18 -1.48 9.06 0.82
CA ILE A 18 -0.48 9.83 1.58
C ILE A 18 -0.49 11.30 1.16
N ILE A 19 -0.48 11.57 -0.15
CA ILE A 19 -0.50 12.94 -0.69
C ILE A 19 -1.81 13.65 -0.29
N ALA A 20 -2.95 12.97 -0.41
CA ALA A 20 -4.24 13.51 -0.01
C ALA A 20 -4.29 13.78 1.50
N GLY A 21 -3.71 12.91 2.32
CA GLY A 21 -3.62 13.09 3.75
C GLY A 21 -2.78 14.30 4.16
N PHE A 22 -1.65 14.55 3.48
CA PHE A 22 -0.88 15.78 3.67
C PHE A 22 -1.64 17.03 3.21
N ALA A 23 -2.36 16.96 2.07
CA ALA A 23 -3.16 18.07 1.58
C ALA A 23 -4.32 18.42 2.53
N LEU A 24 -4.93 17.42 3.17
CA LEU A 24 -6.02 17.60 4.13
C LEU A 24 -5.53 17.94 5.55
N TYR A 25 -4.23 17.84 5.82
CA TYR A 25 -3.69 18.02 7.17
C TYR A 25 -3.94 19.42 7.73
N GLU A 26 -3.92 20.44 6.86
CA GLU A 26 -4.18 21.83 7.24
C GLU A 26 -5.67 22.08 7.58
N GLU A 27 -6.59 21.42 6.87
CA GLU A 27 -8.04 21.56 7.08
C GLU A 27 -8.55 20.66 8.23
N SER A 28 -7.99 19.46 8.36
CA SER A 28 -8.36 18.50 9.39
C SER A 28 -7.18 17.60 9.75
N GLN A 29 -6.53 17.90 10.88
CA GLN A 29 -5.39 17.11 11.37
C GLN A 29 -5.75 15.63 11.56
N LEU A 30 -6.93 15.34 12.12
CA LEU A 30 -7.40 13.98 12.31
C LEU A 30 -7.60 13.25 10.98
N GLY A 31 -8.28 13.88 10.02
CA GLY A 31 -8.48 13.33 8.68
C GLY A 31 -7.16 13.11 7.93
N GLY A 32 -6.28 14.11 7.95
CA GLY A 32 -4.97 14.03 7.31
C GLY A 32 -4.10 12.91 7.87
N ILE A 33 -4.01 12.79 9.20
CA ILE A 33 -3.29 11.69 9.87
C ILE A 33 -3.89 10.35 9.51
N THR A 34 -5.22 10.21 9.52
CA THR A 34 -5.89 8.96 9.15
C THR A 34 -5.54 8.53 7.72
N PHE A 35 -5.60 9.44 6.75
CA PHE A 35 -5.26 9.14 5.35
C PHE A 35 -3.79 8.76 5.17
N ILE A 36 -2.86 9.47 5.84
CA ILE A 36 -1.43 9.15 5.80
C ILE A 36 -1.19 7.74 6.37
N LEU A 37 -1.77 7.41 7.52
CA LEU A 37 -1.64 6.08 8.13
C LEU A 37 -2.27 4.99 7.25
N LEU A 38 -3.40 5.28 6.61
CA LEU A 38 -4.05 4.35 5.68
C LEU A 38 -3.13 4.02 4.51
N GLY A 39 -2.53 5.04 3.88
CA GLY A 39 -1.63 4.84 2.75
C GLY A 39 -0.37 4.05 3.13
N PHE A 40 0.20 4.28 4.32
CA PHE A 40 1.27 3.43 4.84
C PHE A 40 0.83 2.00 5.10
N ALA A 41 -0.39 1.77 5.61
CA ALA A 41 -0.92 0.43 5.81
C ALA A 41 -1.09 -0.32 4.48
N PHE A 42 -1.54 0.35 3.41
CA PHE A 42 -1.63 -0.24 2.08
C PHE A 42 -0.25 -0.66 1.53
N LEU A 43 0.77 0.20 1.68
CA LEU A 43 2.13 -0.14 1.28
C LEU A 43 2.70 -1.31 2.09
N ALA A 44 2.43 -1.36 3.41
CA ALA A 44 2.86 -2.46 4.26
C ALA A 44 2.20 -3.80 3.87
N ILE A 45 0.90 -3.80 3.60
CA ILE A 45 0.17 -5.00 3.15
C ILE A 45 0.73 -5.48 1.81
N MET A 46 1.00 -4.57 0.87
CA MET A 46 1.63 -4.90 -0.41
C MET A 46 2.97 -5.62 -0.20
N PHE A 47 3.83 -5.08 0.67
CA PHE A 47 5.14 -5.67 0.95
C PHE A 47 5.03 -7.07 1.59
N ILE A 48 4.04 -7.27 2.47
CA ILE A 48 3.76 -8.57 3.09
C ILE A 48 3.26 -9.57 2.03
N MET A 49 2.37 -9.14 1.13
CA MET A 49 1.85 -9.97 0.05
C MET A 49 2.94 -10.38 -0.93
N GLU A 50 3.80 -9.45 -1.34
CA GLU A 50 4.93 -9.72 -2.23
C GLU A 50 5.92 -10.71 -1.58
N ARG A 51 6.23 -10.53 -0.29
CA ARG A 51 7.08 -11.45 0.47
C ARG A 51 6.46 -12.86 0.55
N LYS A 52 5.14 -12.95 0.74
CA LYS A 52 4.42 -14.23 0.82
C LYS A 52 4.38 -14.94 -0.53
N ASP A 53 4.22 -14.21 -1.62
CA ASP A 53 4.26 -14.77 -2.98
C ASP A 53 5.67 -15.25 -3.35
N TYR A 54 6.70 -14.50 -2.96
CA TYR A 54 8.10 -14.90 -3.10
C TYR A 54 8.41 -16.20 -2.35
N GLN A 55 8.01 -16.30 -1.07
CA GLN A 55 8.16 -17.52 -0.27
C GLN A 55 7.39 -18.69 -0.88
N SER A 56 6.16 -18.48 -1.34
CA SER A 56 5.34 -19.51 -2.00
C SER A 56 6.00 -20.07 -3.27
N LYS A 57 6.61 -19.21 -4.10
CA LYS A 57 7.29 -19.63 -5.34
C LYS A 57 8.63 -20.32 -5.08
N HIS A 58 9.35 -19.93 -4.03
CA HIS A 58 10.67 -20.49 -3.72
C HIS A 58 10.67 -21.69 -2.76
N TYR A 59 9.58 -21.91 -2.01
CA TYR A 59 9.42 -23.07 -1.12
C TYR A 59 8.46 -24.16 -1.65
N ASN A 60 7.91 -24.01 -2.85
CA ASN A 60 7.31 -25.12 -3.61
C ASN A 60 8.38 -26.00 -4.29
N LEU A 61 9.43 -26.37 -3.54
CA LEU A 61 10.26 -27.53 -3.84
C LEU A 61 9.70 -28.70 -3.03
N LYS A 62 8.69 -29.38 -3.60
CA LYS A 62 8.14 -30.69 -3.22
C LYS A 62 7.76 -30.92 -1.75
#